data_AF-A0A6G0X020-F1
#
_entry.id   AF-A0A6G0X020-F1
#
_cell.length_a   1.000
_cell.length_b   1.000
_cell.length_c   1.000
_cell.angle_alpha   90.00
_cell.angle_beta   90.00
_cell.angle_gamma   90.00
#
_symmetry.space_group_name_H-M   'P 1'
#
loop_
_entity.id
_entity.type
_entity.pdbx_description
1 polymer ?
#
loop_
_entity_poly.entity_id
_entity_poly.type
_entity_poly.pdbx_seq_one_letter_code
_entity_poly.pdbx_strand_id
1 'polypeptide(L)'
;MSLVTHTSPPVYRGTPLESLDTESYPAWHTQFIQQARSVGFANFYLDSNYEPPDLVKTVLNDAKHAAEAHRYSNPVLYEIDSNLSEDERKLREQEITKLRSIIADELTIKSAAALVKIKAEAHLFLISALSSKVI
;
A
#
# COMPACT_ATOMS: atom_id res chain seq x y z
N MET A 1 7.98 2.39 20.94
CA MET A 1 8.18 1.36 19.90
C MET A 1 8.93 2.03 18.76
N SER A 2 10.18 1.65 18.55
CA SER A 2 11.05 2.30 17.56
C SER A 2 10.68 1.82 16.15
N LEU A 3 10.40 2.77 15.26
CA LEU A 3 10.28 2.53 13.82
C LEU A 3 11.65 2.09 13.31
N VAL A 4 11.81 0.80 13.04
CA VAL A 4 12.97 0.30 12.30
C VAL A 4 12.81 0.76 10.85
N THR A 5 13.41 1.90 10.51
CA THR A 5 13.51 2.38 9.12
C THR A 5 14.76 1.82 8.48
N HIS A 6 14.75 0.54 8.10
CA HIS A 6 15.64 0.02 7.07
C HIS A 6 15.12 -1.32 6.57
N THR A 7 14.49 -1.33 5.40
CA THR A 7 14.42 -2.52 4.57
C THR A 7 14.43 -2.08 3.12
N SER A 8 15.57 -2.22 2.44
CA SER A 8 15.60 -2.28 0.99
C SER A 8 14.55 -3.29 0.49
N PRO A 9 14.00 -3.11 -0.72
CA PRO A 9 13.02 -4.05 -1.28
C PRO A 9 13.57 -5.48 -1.23
N PRO A 10 12.72 -6.49 -0.99
CA PRO A 10 13.15 -7.88 -1.03
C PRO A 10 13.83 -8.21 -2.36
N VAL A 11 14.88 -9.02 -2.31
CA VAL A 11 15.66 -9.46 -3.47
C VAL A 11 15.63 -10.97 -3.52
N TYR A 12 15.46 -11.54 -4.71
CA TYR A 12 15.54 -12.98 -4.93
C TYR A 12 16.96 -13.49 -4.66
N ARG A 13 17.08 -14.62 -3.95
CA ARG A 13 18.37 -15.19 -3.51
C ARG A 13 18.74 -16.50 -4.17
N GLY A 14 17.94 -16.99 -5.13
CA GLY A 14 18.26 -18.20 -5.88
C GLY A 14 19.11 -17.91 -7.12
N THR A 15 19.37 -18.96 -7.90
CA THR A 15 20.01 -18.82 -9.21
C THR A 15 19.08 -18.03 -10.13
N PRO A 16 19.54 -16.91 -10.72
CA PRO A 16 18.74 -16.16 -11.70
C PRO A 16 18.37 -17.05 -12.89
N LEU A 17 17.21 -16.80 -13.49
CA LEU A 17 16.82 -17.49 -14.72
C LEU A 17 17.78 -17.06 -15.83
N GLU A 18 18.41 -18.03 -16.51
CA GLU A 18 19.31 -17.76 -17.64
C GLU A 18 18.70 -18.12 -19.00
N SER A 19 17.77 -19.09 -19.02
CA SER A 19 17.12 -19.60 -20.22
C SER A 19 15.70 -20.11 -19.91
N LEU A 20 14.83 -20.08 -20.92
CA LEU A 20 13.45 -20.59 -20.83
C LEU A 20 13.33 -22.07 -21.27
N ASP A 21 14.43 -22.82 -21.22
CA ASP A 21 14.39 -24.23 -21.59
C ASP A 21 13.59 -25.07 -20.58
N THR A 22 13.25 -26.29 -20.98
CA THR A 22 12.37 -27.20 -20.23
C THR A 22 12.97 -27.70 -18.92
N GLU A 23 14.25 -27.44 -18.65
CA GLU A 23 14.93 -27.85 -17.42
C GLU A 23 15.10 -26.67 -16.45
N SER A 24 15.58 -25.53 -16.96
CA SER A 24 15.91 -24.33 -16.20
C SER A 24 14.65 -23.62 -15.69
N TYR A 25 13.63 -23.48 -16.53
CA TYR A 25 12.42 -22.73 -16.16
C TYR A 25 11.62 -23.38 -15.02
N PRO A 26 11.30 -24.70 -15.05
CA PRO A 26 10.53 -25.31 -13.95
C PRO A 26 11.26 -25.28 -12.60
N ALA A 27 12.58 -25.50 -12.60
CA ALA A 27 13.40 -25.45 -11.40
C ALA A 27 13.45 -24.03 -10.81
N TRP A 28 13.72 -23.04 -11.65
CA TRP A 28 13.70 -21.63 -11.25
C TRP A 28 12.32 -21.21 -10.75
N HIS A 29 11.26 -21.50 -11.50
CA HIS A 29 9.89 -21.08 -11.17
C HIS A 29 9.45 -21.61 -9.80
N THR A 30 9.79 -22.86 -9.49
CA THR A 30 9.50 -23.46 -8.19
C THR A 30 10.18 -22.70 -7.05
N GLN A 31 11.48 -22.41 -7.17
CA GLN A 31 12.23 -21.66 -6.15
C GLN A 31 11.77 -20.20 -6.05
N PHE A 32 11.53 -19.56 -7.19
CA PHE A 32 11.04 -18.19 -7.29
C PHE A 32 9.70 -18.02 -6.57
N ILE A 33 8.70 -18.87 -6.87
CA ILE A 33 7.39 -18.79 -6.22
C ILE A 33 7.49 -19.10 -4.72
N GLN A 34 8.35 -20.02 -4.28
CA GLN A 34 8.56 -20.27 -2.85
C GLN A 34 9.10 -19.04 -2.11
N GLN A 35 10.10 -18.35 -2.67
CA GLN A 35 10.61 -17.12 -2.07
C GLN A 35 9.61 -15.96 -2.20
N ALA A 36 8.91 -15.85 -3.32
CA ALA A 36 7.84 -14.86 -3.49
C ALA A 36 6.75 -15.03 -2.43
N ARG A 37 6.41 -16.27 -2.03
CA ARG A 37 5.46 -16.52 -0.93
C ARG A 37 5.98 -16.01 0.41
N SER A 38 7.26 -16.20 0.72
CA SER A 38 7.82 -15.78 2.03
C SER A 38 7.86 -14.26 2.20
N VAL A 39 7.86 -13.50 1.10
CA VAL A 39 7.82 -12.03 1.10
C VAL A 39 6.46 -11.45 0.68
N GLY A 40 5.44 -12.31 0.48
CA GLY A 40 4.08 -11.89 0.16
C GLY A 40 3.84 -11.43 -1.29
N PHE A 41 4.75 -11.73 -2.22
CA PHE A 41 4.63 -11.34 -3.62
C PHE A 41 4.04 -12.41 -4.56
N ALA A 42 3.90 -13.66 -4.11
CA ALA A 42 3.54 -14.77 -5.00
C ALA A 42 2.30 -14.54 -5.86
N ASN A 43 1.25 -13.93 -5.30
CA ASN A 43 0.00 -13.70 -6.03
C ASN A 43 0.15 -12.68 -7.17
N PHE A 44 1.10 -11.73 -7.10
CA PHE A 44 1.41 -10.84 -8.23
C PHE A 44 1.92 -11.59 -9.47
N TYR A 45 2.42 -12.83 -9.30
CA TYR A 45 2.94 -13.65 -10.41
C TYR A 45 2.02 -14.81 -10.79
N LEU A 46 1.12 -15.22 -9.89
CA LEU A 46 0.22 -16.36 -10.11
C LEU A 46 -1.14 -15.96 -10.65
N ASP A 47 -1.55 -14.71 -10.44
CA ASP A 47 -2.82 -14.18 -10.89
C ASP A 47 -2.61 -12.80 -11.54
N SER A 48 -2.87 -12.74 -12.85
CA SER A 48 -2.74 -11.52 -13.65
C SER A 48 -3.70 -10.41 -13.22
N ASN A 49 -4.78 -10.77 -12.52
CA ASN A 49 -5.79 -9.85 -12.02
C ASN A 49 -5.65 -9.64 -10.50
N TYR A 50 -4.53 -10.07 -9.90
CA TYR A 50 -4.34 -9.93 -8.48
C TYR A 50 -4.30 -8.45 -8.07
N GLU A 51 -5.28 -8.06 -7.29
CA GLU A 51 -5.23 -6.88 -6.44
C GLU A 51 -5.10 -7.34 -5.00
N PRO A 52 -4.16 -6.80 -4.20
CA PRO A 52 -4.00 -7.25 -2.83
C PRO A 52 -5.27 -6.92 -2.03
N PRO A 53 -6.07 -7.94 -1.64
CA PRO A 53 -7.45 -7.74 -1.19
C PRO A 53 -7.50 -6.97 0.14
N ASP A 54 -6.48 -7.18 0.97
CA ASP A 54 -6.34 -6.50 2.25
C ASP A 54 -5.51 -5.23 2.18
N LEU A 55 -4.82 -4.90 1.08
CA LEU A 55 -3.97 -3.70 1.08
C LEU A 55 -4.81 -2.44 0.92
N VAL A 56 -5.77 -2.42 0.00
CA VAL A 56 -6.66 -1.25 -0.13
C VAL A 56 -7.46 -1.08 1.16
N LYS A 57 -7.97 -2.17 1.74
CA LYS A 57 -8.73 -2.14 2.99
C LYS A 57 -7.87 -1.79 4.21
N THR A 58 -6.67 -2.35 4.34
CA THR A 58 -5.74 -2.06 5.45
C THR A 58 -5.21 -0.64 5.35
N VAL A 59 -4.79 -0.20 4.16
CA VAL A 59 -4.32 1.18 3.99
C VAL A 59 -5.46 2.17 4.17
N LEU A 60 -6.70 1.85 3.73
CA LEU A 60 -7.90 2.64 4.05
C LEU A 60 -8.23 2.65 5.54
N ASN A 61 -7.99 1.55 6.25
CA ASN A 61 -8.22 1.45 7.69
C ASN A 61 -7.15 2.23 8.47
N ASP A 62 -5.88 2.15 8.10
CA ASP A 62 -4.78 2.93 8.68
C ASP A 62 -4.99 4.43 8.42
N ALA A 63 -5.42 4.74 7.20
CA ALA A 63 -5.87 6.05 6.81
C ALA A 63 -7.00 6.57 7.71
N LYS A 64 -8.05 5.77 7.90
CA LYS A 64 -9.17 6.11 8.78
C LYS A 64 -8.72 6.33 10.22
N HIS A 65 -7.85 5.46 10.74
CA HIS A 65 -7.25 5.65 12.07
C HIS A 65 -6.46 6.96 12.14
N ALA A 66 -5.72 7.32 11.09
CA ALA A 66 -5.01 8.60 11.02
C ALA A 66 -5.97 9.80 11.00
N ALA A 67 -7.11 9.71 10.29
CA ALA A 67 -8.16 10.75 10.35
C ALA A 67 -8.76 10.89 11.75
N GLU A 68 -9.03 9.77 12.42
CA GLU A 68 -9.54 9.75 13.78
C GLU A 68 -8.51 10.31 14.78
N ALA A 69 -7.23 9.98 14.61
CA ALA A 69 -6.13 10.53 15.37
C ALA A 69 -5.98 12.04 15.14
N HIS A 70 -6.14 12.51 13.89
CA HIS A 70 -6.16 13.94 13.57
C HIS A 70 -7.32 14.64 14.28
N ARG A 71 -8.52 14.06 14.27
CA ARG A 71 -9.67 14.57 15.01
C ARG A 71 -9.40 14.65 16.51
N TYR A 72 -8.84 13.59 17.09
CA TYR A 72 -8.51 13.53 18.50
C TYR A 72 -7.45 14.58 18.90
N SER A 73 -6.48 14.82 18.01
CA SER A 73 -5.40 15.80 18.24
C SER A 73 -5.86 17.24 18.01
N ASN A 74 -6.93 17.45 17.23
CA ASN A 74 -7.44 18.77 16.85
C ASN A 74 -8.94 18.91 17.13
N PRO A 75 -9.42 18.70 18.37
CA PRO A 75 -10.86 18.65 18.67
C PRO A 75 -11.59 19.95 18.32
N VAL A 76 -10.94 21.11 18.49
CA VAL A 76 -11.46 22.44 18.14
C VAL A 76 -11.88 22.53 16.67
N LEU A 77 -11.16 21.85 15.77
CA LEU A 77 -11.48 21.83 14.34
C LEU A 77 -12.76 21.06 14.01
N TYR A 78 -13.29 20.26 14.94
CA TYR A 78 -14.49 19.45 14.77
C TYR A 78 -15.62 19.82 15.73
N GLU A 79 -15.41 20.80 16.60
CA GLU A 79 -16.39 21.28 17.55
C GLU A 79 -17.38 22.26 16.90
N ILE A 80 -18.64 22.15 17.31
CA ILE A 80 -19.73 23.08 16.97
C ILE A 80 -20.18 23.70 18.29
N ASP A 81 -19.94 25.00 18.46
CA ASP A 81 -20.34 25.72 19.66
C ASP A 81 -21.88 25.74 19.76
N SER A 82 -22.40 25.40 20.93
CA SER A 82 -23.83 25.40 21.25
C SER A 82 -24.47 26.78 21.09
N ASN A 83 -23.70 27.85 21.27
CA ASN A 83 -24.16 29.24 21.23
C ASN A 83 -24.24 29.83 19.81
N LEU A 84 -23.81 29.08 18.78
CA LEU A 84 -23.93 29.54 17.39
C LEU A 84 -25.39 29.68 16.98
N SER A 85 -25.67 30.75 16.24
CA SER A 85 -26.93 30.90 15.50
C SER A 85 -27.09 29.76 14.47
N GLU A 86 -28.29 29.59 13.95
CA GLU A 86 -28.57 28.51 13.00
C GLU A 86 -27.73 28.61 11.71
N ASP A 87 -27.54 29.83 11.20
CA ASP A 87 -26.71 30.07 10.01
C ASP A 87 -25.21 29.82 10.28
N GLU A 88 -24.70 30.24 11.43
CA GLU A 88 -23.32 30.00 11.84
C GLU A 88 -23.06 28.51 12.09
N ARG A 89 -24.02 27.82 12.72
CA ARG A 89 -23.98 26.36 12.92
C ARG A 89 -23.90 25.63 11.58
N LYS A 90 -24.74 26.00 10.63
CA LYS A 90 -24.75 25.42 9.28
C LYS A 90 -23.43 25.66 8.55
N LEU A 91 -22.86 26.86 8.65
CA LEU A 91 -21.54 27.16 8.09
C LEU A 91 -20.46 26.28 8.72
N ARG A 92 -20.48 26.15 10.05
CA ARG A 92 -19.54 25.29 10.80
C ARG A 92 -19.63 23.82 10.40
N GLU A 93 -20.85 23.31 10.22
CA GLU A 93 -21.08 21.95 9.73
C GLU A 93 -20.53 21.73 8.33
N GLN A 94 -20.65 22.72 7.44
CA GLN A 94 -20.06 22.68 6.10
C GLN A 94 -18.53 22.67 6.15
N GLU A 95 -17.91 23.49 7.00
CA GLU A 95 -16.46 23.49 7.21
C GLU A 95 -15.94 22.13 7.70
N ILE A 96 -16.61 21.55 8.71
CA ILE A 96 -16.25 20.22 9.24
C ILE A 96 -16.41 19.15 8.16
N THR A 97 -17.47 19.23 7.36
CA THR A 97 -17.70 18.32 6.23
C THR A 97 -16.59 18.44 5.19
N LYS A 98 -16.19 19.67 4.85
CA LYS A 98 -15.09 19.93 3.92
C LYS A 98 -13.77 19.40 4.45
N LEU A 99 -13.45 19.61 5.73
CA LEU A 99 -12.27 19.06 6.38
C LEU A 99 -12.25 17.53 6.32
N ARG A 100 -13.38 16.87 6.59
CA ARG A 100 -13.50 15.40 6.47
C ARG A 100 -13.26 14.93 5.03
N SER A 101 -13.78 15.65 4.04
CA SER A 101 -13.56 15.33 2.62
C SER A 101 -12.07 15.43 2.24
N ILE A 102 -11.41 16.53 2.60
CA ILE A 102 -9.98 16.74 2.31
C ILE A 102 -9.14 15.60 2.90
N ILE A 103 -9.43 15.23 4.15
CA ILE A 103 -8.73 14.13 4.81
C ILE A 103 -9.00 12.81 4.09
N ALA A 104 -10.24 12.51 3.72
CA ALA A 104 -10.56 11.30 2.96
C ALA A 104 -9.84 11.23 1.59
N ASP A 105 -9.72 12.36 0.90
CA ASP A 105 -9.01 12.45 -0.38
C ASP A 105 -7.51 12.21 -0.22
N GLU A 106 -6.87 12.87 0.76
CA GLU A 106 -5.45 12.63 1.07
C GLU A 106 -5.16 11.17 1.40
N LEU A 107 -6.07 10.55 2.13
CA LEU A 107 -5.98 9.15 2.53
C LEU A 107 -6.14 8.19 1.35
N THR A 108 -7.02 8.52 0.42
CA THR A 108 -7.18 7.79 -0.85
C THR A 108 -5.90 7.87 -1.69
N ILE A 109 -5.29 9.06 -1.76
CA ILE A 109 -4.01 9.27 -2.47
C ILE A 109 -2.89 8.44 -1.83
N LYS A 110 -2.78 8.46 -0.49
CA LYS A 110 -1.78 7.64 0.24
C LYS A 110 -1.99 6.14 -0.01
N SER A 111 -3.24 5.69 -0.08
CA SER A 111 -3.59 4.30 -0.41
C SER A 111 -3.14 3.91 -1.81
N ALA A 112 -3.41 4.76 -2.80
CA ALA A 112 -2.95 4.54 -4.17
C ALA A 112 -1.41 4.50 -4.25
N ALA A 113 -0.71 5.41 -3.58
CA ALA A 113 0.75 5.44 -3.55
C ALA A 113 1.36 4.17 -2.92
N ALA A 114 0.77 3.66 -1.84
CA ALA A 114 1.19 2.41 -1.21
C ALA A 114 1.01 1.20 -2.16
N LEU A 115 -0.10 1.16 -2.90
CA LEU A 115 -0.34 0.13 -3.90
C LEU A 115 0.69 0.18 -5.05
N VAL A 116 1.00 1.39 -5.53
CA VAL A 116 2.04 1.58 -6.57
C VAL A 116 3.40 1.09 -6.05
N LYS A 117 3.73 1.42 -4.80
CA LYS A 117 4.99 1.01 -4.18
C LYS A 117 5.13 -0.51 -4.12
N ILE A 118 4.13 -1.24 -3.60
CA ILE A 118 4.25 -2.70 -3.49
C ILE A 118 4.33 -3.39 -4.86
N LYS A 119 3.63 -2.86 -5.88
CA LYS A 119 3.74 -3.35 -7.26
C LYS A 119 5.16 -3.15 -7.81
N ALA A 120 5.77 -1.99 -7.52
CA ALA A 120 7.15 -1.71 -7.89
C ALA A 120 8.15 -2.65 -7.18
N GLU A 121 7.94 -2.94 -5.90
CA GLU A 121 8.79 -3.88 -5.15
C GLU A 121 8.68 -5.31 -5.68
N ALA A 122 7.47 -5.79 -5.99
CA ALA A 122 7.28 -7.08 -6.66
C ALA A 122 7.94 -7.11 -8.06
N HIS A 123 7.90 -6.00 -8.79
CA HIS A 123 8.58 -5.93 -10.09
C HIS A 123 10.12 -6.00 -9.94
N LEU A 124 10.69 -5.27 -8.97
CA LEU A 124 12.12 -5.32 -8.67
C LEU A 124 12.57 -6.71 -8.20
N PHE A 125 11.75 -7.39 -7.40
CA PHE A 125 11.99 -8.77 -6.99
C PHE A 125 12.08 -9.71 -8.20
N LEU A 126 11.17 -9.58 -9.17
CA LEU A 126 11.23 -10.33 -10.43
C LEU A 126 12.50 -10.00 -11.22
N ILE A 127 12.83 -8.73 -11.41
CA ILE A 127 14.07 -8.32 -12.11
C ILE A 127 15.29 -8.95 -11.47
N SER A 128 15.37 -8.98 -10.12
CA SER A 128 16.48 -9.61 -9.42
C SER A 128 16.59 -11.12 -9.61
N ALA A 129 15.50 -11.76 -10.04
CA ALA A 129 15.44 -13.18 -10.35
C ALA A 129 15.76 -13.51 -11.82
N LEU A 130 15.95 -12.50 -12.67
CA LEU A 130 16.29 -12.67 -14.08
C LEU A 130 17.77 -12.34 -14.32
N SER A 131 18.43 -13.12 -15.17
CA SER A 131 19.76 -12.77 -15.68
C SER A 131 19.67 -11.63 -16.70
N SER A 132 20.72 -10.83 -16.82
CA SER A 132 20.84 -9.78 -17.85
C SER A 132 20.83 -10.33 -19.29
N LYS A 133 20.89 -11.66 -19.46
CA LYS A 133 20.86 -12.37 -20.74
C LYS A 133 19.46 -12.85 -21.16
N VAL A 134 18.42 -12.64 -20.35
CA VAL A 134 17.05 -13.15 -20.61
C VAL A 134 16.26 -12.28 -21.62
N ILE A 135 16.89 -11.31 -22.29
CA ILE A 135 16.25 -10.38 -23.24
C ILE A 135 16.59 -10.76 -24.68
#